data_AF-A0A2P2LDZ4-F1
#
_entry.id   AF-A0A2P2LDZ4-F1
#
_cell.length_a   1.000
_cell.length_b   1.000
_cell.length_c   1.000
_cell.angle_alpha   90.00
_cell.angle_beta   90.00
_cell.angle_gamma   90.00
#
_symmetry.space_group_name_H-M   'P 1'
#
loop_
_entity.id
_entity.type
_entity.pdbx_description
1 polymer ?
#
loop_
_entity_poly.entity_id
_entity_poly.type
_entity_poly.pdbx_seq_one_letter_code
_entity_poly.pdbx_strand_id
1 'polypeptide(L)'
;MSIVSQTSPSAFVPTDIARPNSGRTLVFDAFNSLEVAKIKDSCVRFLSLSFNSRGTAQASGRDCLRARMKRGNQMIVAASPPTEDAVIATEPLTKEDLVGYLASGCKQKEKWRIGTEHEKFGFEFGTLRPMKYEQIAELLNGIAERFDWDKVMEGHYIIGLKQGKQSISLEPGGQFELSGAPLETLHQTCAEVNSHLYQVKAVAEEMGIGFLGIGFQPKWGIKDIPVMPKGRYEIMRNYMPKVGSLGLDMMFRTCTVQVNLDFSSEADMIRKFRAGLALQPIATAIFANSPFTEGMLNGYLSMRSQIWTDTDRNRTGMLPFVFDNSFGFEQYVDYALDVPMYFVYRNKKYIDCTGMSFRVSI
;
A
#
# COMPACT_ATOMS: atom_id res chain seq x y z
N MET A 1 4.88 5.77 -7.09
CA MET A 1 5.93 6.77 -7.35
C MET A 1 5.33 8.13 -6.98
N SER A 2 5.82 8.77 -5.93
CA SER A 2 5.29 10.08 -5.48
C SER A 2 6.02 11.20 -6.20
N ILE A 3 5.27 12.08 -6.87
CA ILE A 3 5.76 13.08 -7.82
C ILE A 3 5.76 14.47 -7.17
N VAL A 4 6.84 15.24 -7.34
CA VAL A 4 7.04 16.59 -6.76
C VAL A 4 7.83 17.48 -7.72
N SER A 5 7.35 18.70 -7.96
CA SER A 5 8.02 19.72 -8.77
C SER A 5 8.94 20.60 -7.92
N GLN A 6 10.14 20.90 -8.44
CA GLN A 6 10.99 21.96 -7.92
C GLN A 6 10.63 23.29 -8.61
N THR A 7 10.21 24.28 -7.83
CA THR A 7 10.17 25.69 -8.28
C THR A 7 11.39 26.42 -7.74
N SER A 8 12.09 27.15 -8.61
CA SER A 8 13.22 28.02 -8.29
C SER A 8 12.91 29.04 -7.17
N PRO A 9 13.90 29.49 -6.38
CA PRO A 9 13.64 30.35 -5.23
C PRO A 9 13.17 31.74 -5.67
N SER A 10 11.90 32.06 -5.40
CA SER A 10 11.38 33.42 -5.53
C SER A 10 11.97 34.30 -4.43
N ALA A 11 12.51 35.44 -4.83
CA ALA A 11 13.15 36.42 -3.98
C ALA A 11 12.28 36.85 -2.78
N PHE A 12 12.93 36.89 -1.62
CA PHE A 12 12.42 37.45 -0.37
C PHE A 12 12.11 38.94 -0.57
N VAL A 13 10.87 39.36 -0.34
CA VAL A 13 10.50 40.78 -0.18
C VAL A 13 10.13 40.98 1.28
N PRO A 14 10.86 41.79 2.06
CA PRO A 14 10.49 42.09 3.44
C PRO A 14 9.37 43.13 3.45
N THR A 15 8.25 42.84 4.12
CA THR A 15 7.30 43.87 4.57
C THR A 15 7.34 43.98 6.08
N ASP A 16 8.17 44.90 6.57
CA ASP A 16 7.89 45.60 7.82
C ASP A 16 6.74 46.59 7.58
N ILE A 17 5.78 46.65 8.50
CA ILE A 17 5.29 47.87 9.16
C ILE A 17 4.03 47.58 10.02
N ALA A 18 4.22 47.86 11.32
CA ALA A 18 3.34 48.45 12.33
C ALA A 18 1.96 47.86 12.68
N ARG A 19 1.85 47.54 13.98
CA ARG A 19 0.60 47.48 14.76
C ARG A 19 -0.02 48.87 14.94
N PRO A 20 -1.36 48.97 15.07
CA PRO A 20 -1.96 49.95 15.96
C PRO A 20 -2.80 49.31 17.08
N ASN A 21 -2.74 49.96 18.23
CA ASN A 21 -3.52 49.72 19.44
C ASN A 21 -4.92 50.38 19.35
N SER A 22 -5.80 50.01 20.29
CA SER A 22 -7.17 50.49 20.58
C SER A 22 -8.26 49.86 19.69
N GLY A 23 -9.37 49.33 20.19
CA GLY A 23 -10.03 49.46 21.49
C GLY A 23 -11.45 49.94 21.27
N ARG A 24 -12.44 49.03 21.18
CA ARG A 24 -13.83 49.26 21.59
C ARG A 24 -14.66 47.98 21.60
N THR A 25 -15.18 47.71 22.78
CA THR A 25 -16.16 46.73 23.20
C THR A 25 -17.52 46.98 22.53
N LEU A 26 -18.18 45.93 22.07
CA LEU A 26 -19.65 45.85 22.00
C LEU A 26 -20.09 44.48 22.50
N VAL A 27 -20.82 44.52 23.60
CA VAL A 27 -21.55 43.40 24.23
C VAL A 27 -22.93 43.33 23.58
N PHE A 28 -23.38 42.12 23.26
CA PHE A 28 -24.80 41.76 23.31
C PHE A 28 -24.93 40.27 23.65
N ASP A 29 -25.50 40.00 24.83
CA ASP A 29 -25.97 38.70 25.30
C ASP A 29 -27.21 38.24 24.52
N ALA A 30 -27.37 36.92 24.33
CA ALA A 30 -28.52 36.16 24.82
C ALA A 30 -28.56 34.70 24.33
N PHE A 31 -28.93 33.83 25.28
CA PHE A 31 -29.24 32.40 25.24
C PHE A 31 -30.20 31.92 24.13
N ASN A 32 -30.03 30.69 23.63
CA ASN A 32 -30.94 29.56 23.95
C ASN A 32 -30.51 28.21 23.34
N SER A 33 -30.37 27.22 24.23
CA SER A 33 -30.98 25.87 24.23
C SER A 33 -31.51 25.26 22.93
N LEU A 34 -31.13 24.01 22.63
CA LEU A 34 -32.11 22.95 22.34
C LEU A 34 -31.54 21.54 22.62
N GLU A 35 -32.41 20.71 23.20
CA GLU A 35 -32.20 19.38 23.75
C GLU A 35 -31.82 18.30 22.73
N VAL A 36 -30.99 17.35 23.15
CA VAL A 36 -30.88 16.03 22.51
C VAL A 36 -31.84 15.07 23.21
N ALA A 37 -32.96 14.80 22.55
CA ALA A 37 -33.94 13.82 23.01
C ALA A 37 -33.42 12.39 22.85
N LYS A 38 -33.53 11.60 23.93
CA LYS A 38 -33.45 10.14 23.94
C LYS A 38 -34.67 9.57 23.21
N ILE A 39 -34.47 8.62 22.29
CA ILE A 39 -35.52 7.68 21.87
C ILE A 39 -34.99 6.26 22.08
N LYS A 40 -35.74 5.49 22.86
CA LYS A 40 -35.59 4.05 23.13
C LYS A 40 -36.22 3.22 22.02
N ASP A 41 -35.57 2.09 21.75
CA ASP A 41 -36.05 0.77 21.32
C ASP A 41 -37.43 0.67 20.62
N SER A 42 -37.39 0.14 19.40
CA SER A 42 -38.40 -0.83 18.97
C SER A 42 -37.73 -2.05 18.31
N CYS A 43 -38.05 -3.18 18.91
CA CYS A 43 -37.70 -4.53 18.54
C CYS A 43 -38.43 -4.92 17.25
N VAL A 44 -37.69 -5.36 16.23
CA VAL A 44 -38.24 -6.23 15.17
C VAL A 44 -37.29 -7.40 14.98
N ARG A 45 -37.68 -8.54 15.56
CA ARG A 45 -37.17 -9.86 15.23
C ARG A 45 -37.48 -10.16 13.76
N PHE A 46 -36.48 -10.55 12.97
CA PHE A 46 -36.71 -11.42 11.83
C PHE A 46 -35.99 -12.75 12.04
N LEU A 47 -36.82 -13.79 11.99
CA LEU A 47 -36.49 -15.19 12.22
C LEU A 47 -35.66 -15.76 11.07
N SER A 48 -34.72 -16.61 11.46
CA SER A 48 -34.03 -17.60 10.64
C SER A 48 -35.02 -18.54 9.91
N LEU A 49 -34.79 -18.80 8.63
CA LEU A 49 -35.32 -19.97 7.94
C LEU A 49 -34.18 -20.75 7.28
N SER A 50 -33.83 -21.85 7.93
CA SER A 50 -33.02 -22.94 7.43
C SER A 50 -33.88 -23.80 6.49
N PHE A 51 -33.37 -24.12 5.30
CA PHE A 51 -33.92 -25.19 4.46
C PHE A 51 -32.95 -26.37 4.42
N ASN A 52 -33.38 -27.48 5.02
CA ASN A 52 -32.80 -28.81 4.87
C ASN A 52 -33.44 -29.50 3.66
N SER A 53 -32.66 -30.21 2.87
CA SER A 53 -33.13 -31.39 2.13
C SER A 53 -32.15 -32.56 2.31
N ARG A 54 -32.64 -33.59 3.02
CA ARG A 54 -32.21 -34.99 2.90
C ARG A 54 -32.55 -35.45 1.47
N GLY A 55 -31.88 -36.34 0.76
CA GLY A 55 -30.99 -37.44 1.08
C GLY A 55 -31.39 -38.61 0.14
N THR A 56 -30.44 -39.36 -0.41
CA THR A 56 -30.57 -40.82 -0.71
C THR A 56 -29.26 -41.33 -1.31
N ALA A 57 -28.62 -42.23 -0.56
CA ALA A 57 -27.60 -43.14 -1.06
C ALA A 57 -28.26 -44.51 -1.28
N GLN A 58 -27.91 -45.20 -2.37
CA GLN A 58 -28.17 -46.63 -2.55
C GLN A 58 -26.83 -47.37 -2.62
N ALA A 59 -26.73 -48.41 -1.79
CA ALA A 59 -25.68 -49.40 -1.77
C ALA A 59 -26.25 -50.75 -2.24
N SER A 60 -25.47 -51.49 -3.02
CA SER A 60 -25.57 -52.93 -3.25
C SER A 60 -24.15 -53.40 -3.57
N GLY A 61 -23.49 -54.35 -2.91
CA GLY A 61 -23.93 -55.48 -2.10
C GLY A 61 -23.41 -56.77 -2.73
N ARG A 62 -22.75 -57.63 -1.91
CA ARG A 62 -22.31 -59.03 -2.16
C ARG A 62 -20.95 -59.24 -2.86
N ASP A 63 -20.16 -60.26 -2.58
CA ASP A 63 -19.99 -61.18 -1.43
C ASP A 63 -18.66 -61.94 -1.65
N CYS A 64 -18.12 -62.46 -0.55
CA CYS A 64 -16.92 -63.29 -0.38
C CYS A 64 -16.77 -64.50 -1.36
N LEU A 65 -15.53 -64.98 -1.56
CA LEU A 65 -15.06 -66.32 -1.12
C LEU A 65 -13.60 -66.69 -1.54
N ARG A 66 -12.83 -67.13 -0.54
CA ARG A 66 -11.82 -68.23 -0.45
C ARG A 66 -10.63 -68.38 -1.45
N ALA A 67 -9.43 -68.14 -0.89
CA ALA A 67 -8.21 -68.98 -0.80
C ALA A 67 -7.94 -70.18 -1.76
N ARG A 68 -6.74 -70.23 -2.38
CA ARG A 68 -5.60 -71.15 -2.04
C ARG A 68 -4.36 -70.95 -2.94
N MET A 69 -3.20 -71.30 -2.38
CA MET A 69 -1.80 -71.22 -2.84
C MET A 69 -1.47 -71.78 -4.25
N LYS A 70 -0.43 -71.22 -4.91
CA LYS A 70 0.81 -71.93 -5.30
C LYS A 70 1.91 -71.00 -5.84
N ARG A 71 3.16 -71.39 -5.57
CA ARG A 71 4.44 -70.74 -5.90
C ARG A 71 4.75 -70.76 -7.40
N GLY A 72 5.53 -69.76 -7.83
CA GLY A 72 6.64 -69.96 -8.78
C GLY A 72 6.52 -69.22 -10.12
N ASN A 73 7.11 -68.03 -10.22
CA ASN A 73 8.21 -67.76 -11.17
C ASN A 73 8.77 -66.36 -10.93
N GLN A 74 10.10 -66.28 -10.81
CA GLN A 74 10.85 -65.03 -10.82
C GLN A 74 10.70 -64.38 -12.21
N MET A 75 10.15 -63.18 -12.26
CA MET A 75 10.46 -62.21 -13.31
C MET A 75 11.21 -61.06 -12.66
N ILE A 76 12.46 -60.87 -13.10
CA ILE A 76 13.22 -59.66 -12.83
C ILE A 76 12.52 -58.54 -13.59
N VAL A 77 11.76 -57.70 -12.88
CA VAL A 77 11.28 -56.43 -13.43
C VAL A 77 12.45 -55.47 -13.34
N ALA A 78 13.08 -55.18 -14.49
CA ALA A 78 13.98 -54.05 -14.59
C ALA A 78 13.16 -52.79 -14.29
N ALA A 79 13.40 -52.18 -13.13
CA ALA A 79 12.87 -50.86 -12.83
C ALA A 79 13.50 -49.89 -13.84
N SER A 80 12.68 -49.36 -14.74
CA SER A 80 13.07 -48.19 -15.53
C SER A 80 13.55 -47.10 -14.57
N PRO A 81 14.67 -46.42 -14.85
CA PRO A 81 15.07 -45.28 -14.05
C PRO A 81 13.92 -44.25 -14.04
N PRO A 82 13.74 -43.50 -12.95
CA PRO A 82 12.78 -42.40 -12.95
C PRO A 82 13.17 -41.51 -14.13
N THR A 83 12.25 -41.36 -15.08
CA THR A 83 12.37 -40.33 -16.11
C THR A 83 12.51 -39.02 -15.36
N GLU A 84 13.71 -38.45 -15.39
CA GLU A 84 13.94 -37.07 -15.04
C GLU A 84 12.89 -36.27 -15.79
N ASP A 85 11.98 -35.62 -15.05
CA ASP A 85 11.07 -34.66 -15.63
C ASP A 85 11.91 -33.74 -16.51
N ALA A 86 11.68 -33.79 -17.82
CA ALA A 86 12.41 -33.00 -18.78
C ALA A 86 12.30 -31.55 -18.31
N VAL A 87 13.41 -30.99 -17.86
CA VAL A 87 13.51 -29.58 -17.52
C VAL A 87 13.17 -28.85 -18.80
N ILE A 88 11.92 -28.37 -18.90
CA ILE A 88 11.51 -27.51 -20.00
C ILE A 88 12.43 -26.30 -19.90
N ALA A 89 13.40 -26.20 -20.80
CA ALA A 89 14.24 -25.03 -20.93
C ALA A 89 13.32 -23.86 -21.28
N THR A 90 12.96 -23.08 -20.27
CA THR A 90 12.22 -21.83 -20.48
C THR A 90 13.18 -20.83 -21.11
N GLU A 91 12.81 -20.29 -22.26
CA GLU A 91 13.57 -19.22 -22.90
C GLU A 91 13.69 -18.02 -21.95
N PRO A 92 14.86 -17.33 -21.89
CA PRO A 92 15.00 -16.10 -21.13
C PRO A 92 13.99 -15.04 -21.57
N LEU A 93 13.53 -14.22 -20.62
CA LEU A 93 12.65 -13.10 -20.93
C LEU A 93 13.40 -12.06 -21.78
N THR A 94 12.74 -11.58 -22.81
CA THR A 94 13.23 -10.51 -23.69
C THR A 94 12.69 -9.15 -23.25
N LYS A 95 13.23 -8.07 -23.81
CA LYS A 95 12.68 -6.71 -23.62
C LYS A 95 11.23 -6.65 -24.09
N GLU A 96 10.94 -7.32 -25.20
CA GLU A 96 9.62 -7.40 -25.82
C GLU A 96 8.61 -8.07 -24.88
N ASP A 97 9.02 -9.07 -24.10
CA ASP A 97 8.18 -9.68 -23.07
C ASP A 97 7.84 -8.70 -21.95
N LEU A 98 8.80 -7.86 -21.55
CA LEU A 98 8.58 -6.82 -20.53
C LEU A 98 7.65 -5.70 -21.04
N VAL A 99 7.79 -5.31 -22.31
CA VAL A 99 6.85 -4.39 -22.97
C VAL A 99 5.46 -5.03 -23.05
N GLY A 100 5.39 -6.30 -23.46
CA GLY A 100 4.16 -7.09 -23.52
C GLY A 100 3.47 -7.21 -22.16
N TYR A 101 4.24 -7.34 -21.07
CA TYR A 101 3.73 -7.34 -19.71
C TYR A 101 3.01 -6.03 -19.37
N LEU A 102 3.58 -4.86 -19.66
CA LEU A 102 2.90 -3.57 -19.44
C LEU A 102 1.68 -3.40 -20.35
N ALA A 103 1.81 -3.77 -21.63
CA ALA A 103 0.73 -3.68 -22.61
C ALA A 103 -0.47 -4.58 -22.23
N SER A 104 -0.23 -5.72 -21.57
CA SER A 104 -1.28 -6.61 -21.05
C SER A 104 -2.19 -5.94 -20.01
N GLY A 105 -1.75 -4.83 -19.43
CA GLY A 105 -2.53 -4.00 -18.51
C GLY A 105 -3.66 -3.20 -19.17
N CYS A 106 -3.70 -3.12 -20.51
CA CYS A 106 -4.73 -2.41 -21.25
C CYS A 106 -6.13 -3.00 -21.03
N LYS A 107 -7.10 -2.14 -20.70
CA LYS A 107 -8.49 -2.53 -20.42
C LYS A 107 -9.47 -1.66 -21.21
N GLN A 108 -10.51 -2.29 -21.76
CA GLN A 108 -11.65 -1.55 -22.32
C GLN A 108 -12.27 -0.64 -21.25
N LYS A 109 -12.84 0.50 -21.67
CA LYS A 109 -13.28 1.57 -20.76
C LYS A 109 -14.28 1.08 -19.71
N GLU A 110 -15.14 0.15 -20.06
CA GLU A 110 -16.18 -0.43 -19.19
C GLU A 110 -15.56 -1.28 -18.06
N LYS A 111 -14.32 -1.71 -18.25
CA LYS A 111 -13.52 -2.46 -17.26
C LYS A 111 -12.60 -1.56 -16.44
N TRP A 112 -12.59 -0.24 -16.66
CA TRP A 112 -11.80 0.67 -15.84
C TRP A 112 -12.33 0.71 -14.40
N ARG A 113 -11.40 0.76 -13.46
CA ARG A 113 -11.65 0.80 -12.03
C ARG A 113 -10.79 1.88 -11.37
N ILE A 114 -11.14 2.18 -10.12
CA ILE A 114 -10.49 3.13 -9.23
C ILE A 114 -9.96 2.31 -8.06
N GLY A 115 -8.65 2.12 -7.99
CA GLY A 115 -8.00 1.63 -6.76
C GLY A 115 -7.56 2.81 -5.92
N THR A 116 -7.76 2.77 -4.62
CA THR A 116 -7.30 3.84 -3.71
C THR A 116 -6.48 3.24 -2.60
N GLU A 117 -5.35 3.86 -2.31
CA GLU A 117 -4.49 3.45 -1.22
C GLU A 117 -4.18 4.64 -0.33
N HIS A 118 -4.11 4.41 0.98
CA HIS A 118 -3.76 5.48 1.91
C HIS A 118 -3.05 4.95 3.15
N GLU A 119 -2.11 5.75 3.64
CA GLU A 119 -1.29 5.49 4.81
C GLU A 119 -1.72 6.41 5.97
N LYS A 120 -1.47 5.96 7.20
CA LYS A 120 -1.77 6.73 8.41
C LYS A 120 -0.82 6.36 9.55
N PHE A 121 -0.47 7.33 10.38
CA PHE A 121 0.42 7.10 11.54
C PHE A 121 -0.39 6.65 12.75
N GLY A 122 -0.08 5.47 13.29
CA GLY A 122 -0.60 5.05 14.59
C GLY A 122 0.17 5.69 15.73
N PHE A 123 -0.51 6.06 16.82
CA PHE A 123 0.12 6.64 18.01
C PHE A 123 -0.63 6.29 19.29
N GLU A 124 0.06 6.27 20.43
CA GLU A 124 -0.54 6.09 21.75
C GLU A 124 -1.20 7.39 22.25
N PHE A 125 -2.45 7.35 22.73
CA PHE A 125 -3.13 8.57 23.20
C PHE A 125 -2.42 9.23 24.39
N GLY A 126 -1.88 8.44 25.32
CA GLY A 126 -1.27 8.97 26.55
C GLY A 126 0.09 9.64 26.35
N THR A 127 0.88 9.17 25.37
CA THR A 127 2.27 9.61 25.18
C THR A 127 2.53 10.29 23.84
N LEU A 128 1.59 10.11 22.90
CA LEU A 128 1.71 10.46 21.48
C LEU A 128 2.84 9.72 20.76
N ARG A 129 3.48 8.72 21.39
CA ARG A 129 4.58 7.96 20.77
C ARG A 129 4.08 7.17 19.56
N PRO A 130 4.91 6.96 18.53
CA PRO A 130 4.55 6.13 17.40
C PRO A 130 4.23 4.70 17.84
N MET A 131 3.21 4.11 17.22
CA MET A 131 2.78 2.74 17.52
C MET A 131 3.89 1.73 17.19
N LYS A 132 4.27 0.90 18.18
CA LYS A 132 5.32 -0.12 18.06
C LYS A 132 4.83 -1.34 17.28
N TYR A 133 5.76 -2.19 16.85
CA TYR A 133 5.42 -3.40 16.12
C TYR A 133 4.50 -4.33 16.93
N GLU A 134 4.74 -4.51 18.23
CA GLU A 134 3.94 -5.41 19.08
C GLU A 134 2.48 -4.94 19.13
N GLN A 135 2.26 -3.63 19.23
CA GLN A 135 0.92 -3.02 19.17
C GLN A 135 0.31 -3.16 17.78
N ILE A 136 1.09 -2.99 16.71
CA ILE A 136 0.62 -3.25 15.34
C ILE A 136 0.19 -4.71 15.17
N ALA A 137 0.97 -5.66 15.69
CA ALA A 137 0.68 -7.08 15.59
C ALA A 137 -0.62 -7.43 16.34
N GLU A 138 -0.81 -6.90 17.56
CA GLU A 138 -2.06 -7.05 18.30
C GLU A 138 -3.25 -6.45 17.55
N LEU A 139 -3.10 -5.25 16.98
CA LEU A 139 -4.13 -4.61 16.16
C LEU A 139 -4.50 -5.45 14.93
N LEU A 140 -3.51 -5.95 14.19
CA LEU A 140 -3.75 -6.78 13.01
C LEU A 140 -4.45 -8.10 13.39
N ASN A 141 -4.06 -8.74 14.50
CA ASN A 141 -4.74 -9.95 14.97
C ASN A 141 -6.19 -9.65 15.39
N GLY A 142 -6.43 -8.55 16.10
CA GLY A 142 -7.77 -8.14 16.51
C GLY A 142 -8.68 -7.82 15.32
N ILE A 143 -8.15 -7.16 14.27
CA ILE A 143 -8.91 -6.92 13.03
C ILE A 143 -9.20 -8.24 12.31
N ALA A 144 -8.19 -9.12 12.19
CA ALA A 144 -8.34 -10.42 11.54
C ALA A 144 -9.46 -11.26 12.18
N GLU A 145 -9.48 -11.31 13.51
CA GLU A 145 -10.40 -12.16 14.27
C GLU A 145 -11.82 -11.59 14.35
N ARG A 146 -11.98 -10.26 14.39
CA ARG A 146 -13.31 -9.62 14.49
C ARG A 146 -13.99 -9.39 13.14
N PHE A 147 -13.21 -9.22 12.08
CA PHE A 147 -13.72 -8.80 10.77
C PHE A 147 -13.33 -9.76 9.64
N ASP A 148 -12.88 -10.98 9.98
CA ASP A 148 -12.60 -12.07 9.05
C ASP A 148 -11.60 -11.69 7.94
N TRP A 149 -10.43 -11.18 8.35
CA TRP A 149 -9.31 -10.96 7.43
C TRP A 149 -8.26 -12.07 7.53
N ASP A 150 -7.70 -12.47 6.40
CA ASP A 150 -6.61 -13.43 6.33
C ASP A 150 -5.28 -12.77 6.76
N LYS A 151 -4.55 -13.44 7.67
CA LYS A 151 -3.26 -12.96 8.18
C LYS A 151 -2.16 -13.11 7.12
N VAL A 152 -1.43 -12.04 6.83
CA VAL A 152 -0.26 -12.06 5.94
C VAL A 152 1.01 -12.09 6.79
N MET A 153 1.83 -13.13 6.57
CA MET A 153 3.00 -13.43 7.41
C MET A 153 4.32 -13.28 6.64
N GLU A 154 5.35 -12.77 7.31
CA GLU A 154 6.76 -12.86 6.90
C GLU A 154 7.55 -13.53 8.03
N GLY A 155 7.95 -14.79 7.81
CA GLY A 155 8.42 -15.63 8.90
C GLY A 155 7.33 -15.82 9.96
N HIS A 156 7.65 -15.53 11.22
CA HIS A 156 6.70 -15.56 12.35
C HIS A 156 6.01 -14.21 12.61
N TYR A 157 6.32 -13.17 11.83
CA TYR A 157 5.74 -11.84 11.99
C TYR A 157 4.48 -11.68 11.15
N ILE A 158 3.37 -11.28 11.76
CA ILE A 158 2.23 -10.74 11.02
C ILE A 158 2.60 -9.34 10.52
N ILE A 159 2.48 -9.12 9.21
CA ILE A 159 2.93 -7.89 8.55
C ILE A 159 1.83 -7.22 7.71
N GLY A 160 0.62 -7.78 7.75
CA GLY A 160 -0.52 -7.28 7.00
C GLY A 160 -1.71 -8.22 7.07
N LEU A 161 -2.78 -7.83 6.39
CA LEU A 161 -4.02 -8.59 6.27
C LEU A 161 -4.50 -8.58 4.81
N LYS A 162 -5.33 -9.56 4.44
CA LYS A 162 -5.99 -9.60 3.14
C LYS A 162 -7.46 -9.99 3.30
N GLN A 163 -8.33 -9.34 2.53
CA GLN A 163 -9.74 -9.72 2.43
C GLN A 163 -10.22 -9.47 1.00
N GLY A 164 -10.46 -10.55 0.25
CA GLY A 164 -10.80 -10.45 -1.18
C GLY A 164 -9.73 -9.71 -1.98
N LYS A 165 -10.10 -8.53 -2.50
CA LYS A 165 -9.20 -7.65 -3.29
C LYS A 165 -8.60 -6.49 -2.48
N GLN A 166 -8.87 -6.42 -1.18
CA GLN A 166 -8.28 -5.44 -0.29
C GLN A 166 -7.09 -6.07 0.46
N SER A 167 -6.12 -5.23 0.81
CA SER A 167 -5.05 -5.61 1.71
C SER A 167 -4.68 -4.48 2.66
N ILE A 168 -4.30 -4.84 3.87
CA ILE A 168 -3.67 -3.96 4.84
C ILE A 168 -2.19 -4.30 4.87
N SER A 169 -1.34 -3.30 4.73
CA SER A 169 0.12 -3.41 4.76
C SER A 169 0.75 -2.43 5.74
N LEU A 170 2.03 -2.67 6.03
CA LEU A 170 2.85 -1.81 6.86
C LEU A 170 4.01 -1.27 6.03
N GLU A 171 4.17 0.05 6.07
CA GLU A 171 5.33 0.78 5.58
C GLU A 171 6.52 0.72 6.56
N PRO A 172 7.75 1.14 6.19
CA PRO A 172 8.95 0.92 7.00
C PRO A 172 8.86 1.40 8.46
N GLY A 173 8.19 2.54 8.68
CA GLY A 173 7.98 3.15 10.00
C GLY A 173 6.72 2.70 10.73
N GLY A 174 6.02 1.68 10.24
CA GLY A 174 4.76 1.21 10.81
C GLY A 174 3.54 2.05 10.40
N GLN A 175 3.67 2.89 9.36
CA GLN A 175 2.50 3.53 8.77
C GLN A 175 1.55 2.45 8.27
N PHE A 176 0.28 2.59 8.65
CA PHE A 176 -0.72 1.53 8.51
C PHE A 176 -1.58 1.79 7.29
N GLU A 177 -1.31 1.03 6.24
CA GLU A 177 -1.83 1.25 4.90
C GLU A 177 -3.09 0.43 4.64
N LEU A 178 -4.02 0.98 3.86
CA LEU A 178 -4.99 0.20 3.10
C LEU A 178 -4.64 0.31 1.62
N SER A 179 -4.54 -0.82 0.93
CA SER A 179 -4.71 -0.91 -0.52
C SER A 179 -6.10 -1.46 -0.81
N GLY A 180 -6.94 -0.58 -1.35
CA GLY A 180 -8.36 -0.83 -1.60
C GLY A 180 -8.61 -1.67 -2.85
N ALA A 181 -9.84 -2.18 -2.99
CA ALA A 181 -10.23 -2.92 -4.16
C ALA A 181 -10.30 -2.04 -5.42
N PRO A 182 -10.20 -2.61 -6.62
CA PRO A 182 -10.50 -1.90 -7.86
C PRO A 182 -12.03 -1.72 -7.99
N LEU A 183 -12.52 -0.52 -7.67
CA LEU A 183 -13.95 -0.18 -7.58
C LEU A 183 -14.44 0.61 -8.79
N GLU A 184 -15.75 0.62 -9.02
CA GLU A 184 -16.35 1.26 -10.21
C GLU A 184 -16.66 2.74 -9.98
N THR A 185 -16.99 3.13 -8.74
CA THR A 185 -17.43 4.48 -8.41
C THR A 185 -16.73 5.04 -7.18
N LEU A 186 -16.60 6.37 -7.12
CA LEU A 186 -16.06 7.07 -5.94
C LEU A 186 -16.90 6.87 -4.68
N HIS A 187 -18.20 6.62 -4.82
CA HIS A 187 -19.07 6.31 -3.69
C HIS A 187 -18.68 4.98 -3.03
N GLN A 188 -18.34 3.96 -3.84
CA GLN A 188 -17.82 2.70 -3.33
C GLN A 188 -16.45 2.92 -2.66
N THR A 189 -15.56 3.72 -3.26
CA THR A 189 -14.26 4.06 -2.64
C THR A 189 -14.45 4.72 -1.28
N CYS A 190 -15.37 5.68 -1.17
CA CYS A 190 -15.67 6.35 0.10
C CYS A 190 -16.24 5.36 1.13
N ALA A 191 -17.13 4.45 0.73
CA ALA A 191 -17.65 3.41 1.61
C ALA A 191 -16.55 2.45 2.09
N GLU A 192 -15.62 2.06 1.21
CA GLU A 192 -14.48 1.19 1.54
C GLU A 192 -13.55 1.86 2.56
N VAL A 193 -13.18 3.13 2.34
CA VAL A 193 -12.38 3.91 3.29
C VAL A 193 -13.08 4.00 4.64
N ASN A 194 -14.38 4.29 4.67
CA ASN A 194 -15.13 4.37 5.94
C ASN A 194 -15.20 3.02 6.67
N SER A 195 -15.40 1.92 5.94
CA SER A 195 -15.41 0.56 6.51
C SER A 195 -14.06 0.23 7.15
N HIS A 196 -12.96 0.48 6.45
CA HIS A 196 -11.60 0.30 7.01
C HIS A 196 -11.36 1.15 8.25
N LEU A 197 -11.69 2.44 8.19
CA LEU A 197 -11.50 3.35 9.34
C LEU A 197 -12.34 2.92 10.55
N TYR A 198 -13.56 2.42 10.32
CA TYR A 198 -14.40 1.88 11.38
C TYR A 198 -13.76 0.64 12.03
N GLN A 199 -13.33 -0.34 11.23
CA GLN A 199 -12.74 -1.59 11.73
C GLN A 199 -11.45 -1.32 12.51
N VAL A 200 -10.57 -0.46 11.98
CA VAL A 200 -9.33 -0.08 12.66
C VAL A 200 -9.63 0.62 13.99
N LYS A 201 -10.56 1.58 14.03
CA LYS A 201 -10.93 2.29 15.27
C LYS A 201 -11.52 1.36 16.32
N ALA A 202 -12.42 0.46 15.91
CA ALA A 202 -13.10 -0.47 16.82
C ALA A 202 -12.13 -1.35 17.63
N VAL A 203 -10.96 -1.68 17.07
CA VAL A 203 -9.91 -2.42 17.78
C VAL A 203 -8.92 -1.48 18.47
N ALA A 204 -8.47 -0.42 17.77
CA ALA A 204 -7.42 0.47 18.25
C ALA A 204 -7.83 1.28 19.50
N GLU A 205 -9.10 1.68 19.63
CA GLU A 205 -9.59 2.45 20.78
C GLU A 205 -9.46 1.68 22.09
N GLU A 206 -9.72 0.36 22.06
CA GLU A 206 -9.55 -0.52 23.23
C GLU A 206 -8.07 -0.65 23.66
N MET A 207 -7.15 -0.44 22.72
CA MET A 207 -5.70 -0.46 22.94
C MET A 207 -5.13 0.91 23.35
N GLY A 208 -5.96 1.96 23.39
CA GLY A 208 -5.51 3.33 23.62
C GLY A 208 -4.67 3.90 22.46
N ILE A 209 -4.91 3.41 21.23
CA ILE A 209 -4.22 3.83 20.01
C ILE A 209 -5.13 4.73 19.15
N GLY A 210 -4.57 5.84 18.67
CA GLY A 210 -5.16 6.71 17.66
C GLY A 210 -4.45 6.63 16.32
N PHE A 211 -5.07 7.21 15.28
CA PHE A 211 -4.47 7.33 13.95
C PHE A 211 -4.49 8.78 13.45
N LEU A 212 -3.39 9.21 12.84
CA LEU A 212 -3.20 10.56 12.30
C LEU A 212 -3.02 10.53 10.79
N GLY A 213 -3.87 11.26 10.07
CA GLY A 213 -3.76 11.48 8.62
C GLY A 213 -3.02 12.79 8.32
N ILE A 214 -1.70 12.71 8.17
CA ILE A 214 -0.83 13.85 7.83
C ILE A 214 0.29 13.36 6.92
N GLY A 215 0.80 14.20 6.01
CA GLY A 215 1.81 13.78 5.03
C GLY A 215 3.19 13.48 5.62
N PHE A 216 3.50 14.01 6.81
CA PHE A 216 4.79 13.84 7.48
C PHE A 216 4.62 13.80 9.00
N GLN A 217 5.35 12.90 9.69
CA GLN A 217 5.32 12.76 11.15
C GLN A 217 5.69 14.09 11.84
N PRO A 218 4.74 14.75 12.54
CA PRO A 218 4.93 16.14 12.97
C PRO A 218 5.79 16.29 14.23
N LYS A 219 5.92 15.25 15.07
CA LYS A 219 6.45 15.37 16.44
C LYS A 219 7.78 14.66 16.67
N TRP A 220 7.97 13.49 16.08
CA TRP A 220 9.07 12.59 16.45
C TRP A 220 10.21 12.59 15.41
N GLY A 221 11.43 12.46 15.92
CA GLY A 221 12.62 12.31 15.09
C GLY A 221 12.68 10.90 14.49
N ILE A 222 13.49 10.71 13.45
CA ILE A 222 13.61 9.40 12.79
C ILE A 222 14.04 8.28 13.75
N LYS A 223 14.90 8.59 14.72
CA LYS A 223 15.39 7.67 15.76
C LYS A 223 14.29 7.16 16.70
N ASP A 224 13.15 7.85 16.76
CA ASP A 224 12.02 7.50 17.60
C ASP A 224 10.99 6.63 16.85
N ILE A 225 11.16 6.42 15.55
CA ILE A 225 10.23 5.65 14.72
C ILE A 225 10.61 4.15 14.78
N PRO A 226 9.65 3.26 15.08
CA PRO A 226 9.89 1.83 15.05
C PRO A 226 10.18 1.33 13.63
N VAL A 227 10.94 0.25 13.53
CA VAL A 227 11.28 -0.38 12.24
C VAL A 227 10.45 -1.65 12.10
N MET A 228 9.68 -1.74 11.02
CA MET A 228 8.88 -2.94 10.75
C MET A 228 9.77 -4.13 10.35
N PRO A 229 9.48 -5.36 10.85
CA PRO A 229 10.32 -6.54 10.64
C PRO A 229 10.09 -7.16 9.25
N LYS A 230 10.43 -6.40 8.19
CA LYS A 230 10.32 -6.83 6.78
C LYS A 230 11.69 -6.75 6.12
N GLY A 231 12.22 -7.87 5.64
CA GLY A 231 13.59 -7.98 5.13
C GLY A 231 13.89 -7.01 3.98
N ARG A 232 12.88 -6.72 3.13
CA ARG A 232 13.02 -5.73 2.04
C ARG A 232 13.40 -4.33 2.54
N TYR A 233 12.96 -3.93 3.74
CA TYR A 233 13.21 -2.60 4.27
C TYR A 233 14.61 -2.45 4.83
N GLU A 234 15.26 -3.53 5.25
CA GLU A 234 16.67 -3.49 5.66
C GLU A 234 17.58 -3.10 4.49
N ILE A 235 17.36 -3.72 3.33
CA ILE A 235 18.10 -3.42 2.10
C ILE A 235 17.93 -1.94 1.73
N MET A 236 16.68 -1.45 1.69
CA MET A 236 16.38 -0.06 1.35
C MET A 236 16.98 0.91 2.38
N ARG A 237 16.87 0.63 3.68
CA ARG A 237 17.42 1.48 4.75
C ARG A 237 18.95 1.64 4.62
N ASN A 238 19.65 0.57 4.23
CA ASN A 238 21.09 0.60 4.01
C ASN A 238 21.47 1.33 2.71
N TYR A 239 20.56 1.36 1.72
CA TYR A 239 20.80 1.99 0.43
C TYR A 239 20.50 3.49 0.42
N MET A 240 19.41 3.95 1.04
CA MET A 240 18.95 5.35 0.95
C MET A 240 20.06 6.39 1.23
N PRO A 241 20.90 6.25 2.28
CA PRO A 241 21.97 7.22 2.55
C PRO A 241 23.02 7.35 1.44
N LYS A 242 23.09 6.39 0.50
CA LYS A 242 24.02 6.39 -0.62
C LYS A 242 23.53 7.25 -1.80
N VAL A 243 22.24 7.61 -1.84
CA VAL A 243 21.59 8.21 -3.03
C VAL A 243 20.82 9.50 -2.75
N GLY A 244 20.58 9.84 -1.49
CA GLY A 244 19.91 11.08 -1.08
C GLY A 244 19.95 11.24 0.44
N SER A 245 19.74 12.47 0.92
CA SER A 245 19.75 12.73 2.37
C SER A 245 18.39 12.52 3.05
N LEU A 246 17.30 12.54 2.28
CA LEU A 246 15.92 12.47 2.79
C LEU A 246 15.23 11.12 2.55
N GLY A 247 15.90 10.16 1.91
CA GLY A 247 15.31 8.85 1.59
C GLY A 247 14.91 8.02 2.82
N LEU A 248 15.60 8.18 3.94
CA LEU A 248 15.18 7.56 5.20
C LEU A 248 13.91 8.23 5.78
N ASP A 249 13.79 9.55 5.66
CA ASP A 249 12.57 10.25 6.07
C ASP A 249 11.36 9.90 5.23
N MET A 250 11.57 9.68 3.93
CA MET A 250 10.54 9.12 3.04
C MET A 250 10.01 7.80 3.61
N MET A 251 10.91 6.86 3.92
CA MET A 251 10.55 5.53 4.41
C MET A 251 9.82 5.56 5.76
N PHE A 252 10.32 6.34 6.71
CA PHE A 252 9.91 6.23 8.12
C PHE A 252 8.92 7.31 8.57
N ARG A 253 8.89 8.46 7.90
CA ARG A 253 8.17 9.64 8.39
C ARG A 253 7.17 10.22 7.41
N THR A 254 6.91 9.61 6.26
CA THR A 254 5.86 10.08 5.33
C THR A 254 4.62 9.19 5.30
N CYS A 255 3.48 9.78 4.95
CA CYS A 255 2.26 9.07 4.56
C CYS A 255 1.73 9.66 3.24
N THR A 256 1.01 8.86 2.46
CA THR A 256 0.32 9.29 1.24
C THR A 256 -1.14 8.87 1.18
N VAL A 257 -1.91 9.54 0.33
CA VAL A 257 -3.09 8.98 -0.33
C VAL A 257 -2.78 8.92 -1.82
N GLN A 258 -3.09 7.81 -2.48
CA GLN A 258 -2.84 7.60 -3.90
C GLN A 258 -4.01 6.90 -4.59
N VAL A 259 -4.09 7.07 -5.90
CA VAL A 259 -5.12 6.48 -6.75
C VAL A 259 -4.46 5.72 -7.91
N ASN A 260 -4.97 4.52 -8.16
CA ASN A 260 -4.56 3.65 -9.25
C ASN A 260 -5.65 3.69 -10.32
N LEU A 261 -5.27 4.02 -11.57
CA LEU A 261 -6.19 4.21 -12.70
C LEU A 261 -5.75 3.36 -13.90
N ASP A 262 -6.73 2.85 -14.63
CA ASP A 262 -6.50 2.04 -15.83
C ASP A 262 -6.29 2.88 -17.10
N PHE A 263 -5.74 2.25 -18.14
CA PHE A 263 -5.63 2.77 -19.50
C PHE A 263 -6.13 1.74 -20.52
N SER A 264 -6.61 2.19 -21.69
CA SER A 264 -7.17 1.29 -22.73
C SER A 264 -6.20 0.90 -23.84
N SER A 265 -5.12 1.66 -24.01
CA SER A 265 -4.10 1.43 -25.03
C SER A 265 -2.82 2.18 -24.64
N GLU A 266 -1.73 1.95 -25.37
CA GLU A 266 -0.51 2.75 -25.24
C GLU A 266 -0.76 4.25 -25.44
N ALA A 267 -1.55 4.61 -26.46
CA ALA A 267 -1.89 6.01 -26.74
C ALA A 267 -2.68 6.66 -25.57
N ASP A 268 -3.62 5.93 -24.96
CA ASP A 268 -4.34 6.40 -23.77
C ASP A 268 -3.41 6.49 -22.54
N MET A 269 -2.53 5.51 -22.35
CA MET A 269 -1.50 5.53 -21.30
C MET A 269 -0.61 6.76 -21.42
N ILE A 270 -0.06 7.05 -22.62
CA ILE A 270 0.78 8.22 -22.87
C ILE A 270 0.04 9.52 -22.51
N ARG A 271 -1.21 9.67 -22.96
CA ARG A 271 -2.04 10.85 -22.68
C ARG A 271 -2.27 11.03 -21.18
N LYS A 272 -2.65 9.95 -20.48
CA LYS A 272 -2.90 9.96 -19.03
C LYS A 272 -1.62 10.22 -18.24
N PHE A 273 -0.49 9.65 -18.66
CA PHE A 273 0.79 9.84 -17.99
C PHE A 273 1.27 11.29 -18.11
N ARG A 274 1.22 11.87 -19.32
CA ARG A 274 1.54 13.29 -19.55
C ARG A 274 0.64 14.22 -18.73
N ALA A 275 -0.67 13.97 -18.73
CA ALA A 275 -1.62 14.74 -17.93
C ALA A 275 -1.35 14.60 -16.42
N GLY A 276 -1.12 13.37 -15.95
CA GLY A 276 -0.80 13.09 -14.54
C GLY A 276 0.45 13.81 -14.07
N LEU A 277 1.55 13.73 -14.84
CA LEU A 277 2.79 14.44 -14.52
C LEU A 277 2.60 15.95 -14.51
N ALA A 278 1.97 16.52 -15.54
CA ALA A 278 1.79 17.97 -15.64
C ALA A 278 0.91 18.54 -14.51
N LEU A 279 -0.10 17.80 -14.07
CA LEU A 279 -1.06 18.24 -13.06
C LEU A 279 -0.67 17.84 -11.63
N GLN A 280 0.32 16.96 -11.43
CA GLN A 280 0.67 16.53 -10.08
C GLN A 280 1.08 17.68 -9.15
N PRO A 281 1.84 18.71 -9.56
CA PRO A 281 2.17 19.82 -8.66
C PRO A 281 0.93 20.57 -8.16
N ILE A 282 -0.13 20.63 -8.97
CA ILE A 282 -1.43 21.21 -8.58
C ILE A 282 -2.10 20.33 -7.53
N ALA A 283 -2.15 19.01 -7.75
CA ALA A 283 -2.68 18.08 -6.75
C ALA A 283 -1.89 18.15 -5.44
N THR A 284 -0.56 18.23 -5.52
CA THR A 284 0.32 18.38 -4.36
C THR A 284 0.00 19.65 -3.56
N ALA A 285 -0.27 20.77 -4.24
CA ALA A 285 -0.62 22.02 -3.59
C ALA A 285 -2.00 21.96 -2.91
N ILE A 286 -3.01 21.36 -3.57
CA ILE A 286 -4.36 21.18 -3.00
C ILE A 286 -4.32 20.30 -1.74
N PHE A 287 -3.51 19.23 -1.76
CA PHE A 287 -3.42 18.24 -0.69
C PHE A 287 -2.21 18.47 0.25
N ALA A 288 -1.60 19.66 0.24
CA ALA A 288 -0.45 19.96 1.08
C ALA A 288 -0.84 19.91 2.57
N ASN A 289 -0.26 18.95 3.30
CA ASN A 289 -0.62 18.67 4.69
C ASN A 289 0.58 18.14 5.49
N SER A 290 1.72 18.83 5.47
CA SER A 290 2.88 18.45 6.31
C SER A 290 3.81 19.61 6.70
N PRO A 291 3.32 20.59 7.48
CA PRO A 291 4.09 21.79 7.81
C PRO A 291 4.96 21.69 9.07
N PHE A 292 4.95 20.56 9.76
CA PHE A 292 5.68 20.37 11.03
C PHE A 292 6.77 19.30 10.92
N THR A 293 7.88 19.52 11.62
CA THR A 293 8.94 18.53 11.85
C THR A 293 9.40 18.68 13.29
N GLU A 294 9.43 17.58 14.04
CA GLU A 294 9.94 17.53 15.41
C GLU A 294 9.31 18.58 16.37
N GLY A 295 8.01 18.83 16.18
CA GLY A 295 7.21 19.74 16.99
C GLY A 295 7.24 21.20 16.55
N MET A 296 7.98 21.54 15.48
CA MET A 296 8.19 22.91 15.01
C MET A 296 7.73 23.07 13.55
N LEU A 297 7.41 24.30 13.14
CA LEU A 297 7.20 24.61 11.71
C LEU A 297 8.50 24.38 10.93
N ASN A 298 8.40 23.72 9.78
CA ASN A 298 9.55 23.33 8.96
C ASN A 298 9.80 24.21 7.72
N GLY A 299 8.93 25.21 7.49
CA GLY A 299 9.04 26.13 6.35
C GLY A 299 8.41 25.64 5.04
N TYR A 300 7.81 24.43 5.02
CA TYR A 300 7.12 23.89 3.85
C TYR A 300 5.63 23.72 4.13
N LEU A 301 4.80 23.78 3.09
CA LEU A 301 3.40 23.35 3.18
C LEU A 301 3.29 21.82 3.06
N SER A 302 4.18 21.24 2.25
CA SER A 302 4.29 19.79 2.07
C SER A 302 5.75 19.35 2.19
N MET A 303 6.23 19.16 3.43
CA MET A 303 7.56 18.56 3.66
C MET A 303 7.66 17.16 3.06
N ARG A 304 6.57 16.39 3.10
CA ARG A 304 6.44 15.11 2.37
C ARG A 304 6.90 15.26 0.93
N SER A 305 6.41 16.30 0.26
CA SER A 305 6.75 16.58 -1.12
C SER A 305 8.24 16.90 -1.26
N GLN A 306 8.74 17.83 -0.46
CA GLN A 306 10.16 18.21 -0.49
C GLN A 306 11.10 17.00 -0.36
N ILE A 307 10.78 16.07 0.54
CA ILE A 307 11.55 14.85 0.78
C ILE A 307 11.78 14.04 -0.49
N TRP A 308 10.77 13.88 -1.33
CA TRP A 308 10.88 13.09 -2.57
C TRP A 308 11.87 13.67 -3.59
N THR A 309 12.25 14.94 -3.46
CA THR A 309 13.26 15.59 -4.33
C THR A 309 14.69 15.19 -3.99
N ASP A 310 14.94 14.66 -2.79
CA ASP A 310 16.26 14.22 -2.32
C ASP A 310 16.22 12.81 -1.70
N THR A 311 15.37 11.96 -2.26
CA THR A 311 15.26 10.53 -1.91
C THR A 311 16.23 9.68 -2.75
N ASP A 312 16.03 9.63 -4.07
CA ASP A 312 16.91 8.93 -5.03
C ASP A 312 16.58 9.40 -6.45
N ARG A 313 17.49 10.18 -7.04
CA ARG A 313 17.31 10.76 -8.38
C ARG A 313 17.09 9.74 -9.51
N ASN A 314 17.46 8.47 -9.32
CA ASN A 314 17.27 7.46 -10.36
C ASN A 314 15.81 7.00 -10.48
N ARG A 315 15.01 7.14 -9.41
CA ARG A 315 13.65 6.59 -9.31
C ARG A 315 12.58 7.61 -8.90
N THR A 316 12.90 8.90 -8.95
CA THR A 316 11.98 9.99 -8.59
C THR A 316 12.00 11.10 -9.65
N GLY A 317 11.09 12.06 -9.50
CA GLY A 317 11.03 13.27 -10.32
C GLY A 317 9.87 13.30 -11.31
N MET A 318 10.00 14.20 -12.29
CA MET A 318 8.94 14.55 -13.24
C MET A 318 9.02 13.78 -14.57
N LEU A 319 9.99 12.87 -14.72
CA LEU A 319 10.19 12.00 -15.90
C LEU A 319 10.01 12.75 -17.23
N PRO A 320 10.84 13.77 -17.55
CA PRO A 320 10.61 14.66 -18.69
C PRO A 320 10.51 13.92 -20.03
N PHE A 321 11.20 12.78 -20.17
CA PHE A 321 11.17 11.94 -21.38
C PHE A 321 9.76 11.43 -21.73
N VAL A 322 8.81 11.43 -20.78
CA VAL A 322 7.40 11.09 -21.04
C VAL A 322 6.74 12.09 -22.02
N PHE A 323 7.29 13.30 -22.15
CA PHE A 323 6.80 14.32 -23.07
C PHE A 323 7.47 14.26 -24.45
N ASP A 324 8.48 13.41 -24.64
CA ASP A 324 9.11 13.21 -25.95
C ASP A 324 8.13 12.53 -26.91
N ASN A 325 8.22 12.85 -28.21
CA ASN A 325 7.37 12.25 -29.23
C ASN A 325 7.57 10.73 -29.38
N SER A 326 8.74 10.21 -28.97
CA SER A 326 9.07 8.79 -28.98
C SER A 326 8.50 8.00 -27.81
N PHE A 327 7.90 8.67 -26.81
CA PHE A 327 7.50 8.00 -25.59
C PHE A 327 6.38 6.97 -25.80
N GLY A 328 6.60 5.79 -25.22
CA GLY A 328 5.68 4.65 -25.19
C GLY A 328 6.11 3.65 -24.12
N PHE A 329 5.51 2.45 -24.11
CA PHE A 329 5.86 1.37 -23.19
C PHE A 329 7.32 0.99 -23.31
N GLU A 330 7.86 0.94 -24.53
CA GLU A 330 9.25 0.57 -24.77
C GLU A 330 10.24 1.50 -24.06
N GLN A 331 10.08 2.81 -24.21
CA GLN A 331 10.95 3.79 -23.56
C GLN A 331 10.78 3.76 -22.03
N TYR A 332 9.58 3.47 -21.52
CA TYR A 332 9.38 3.26 -20.08
C TYR A 332 10.07 1.99 -19.57
N VAL A 333 10.05 0.90 -20.34
CA VAL A 333 10.81 -0.32 -20.04
C VAL A 333 12.30 -0.03 -20.03
N ASP A 334 12.85 0.68 -21.01
CA ASP A 334 14.27 1.06 -21.00
C ASP A 334 14.64 1.87 -19.77
N TYR A 335 13.83 2.87 -19.43
CA TYR A 335 14.00 3.63 -18.19
C TYR A 335 14.03 2.70 -16.97
N ALA A 336 13.03 1.82 -16.82
CA ALA A 336 12.91 0.92 -15.67
C ALA A 336 14.04 -0.12 -15.61
N LEU A 337 14.54 -0.58 -16.75
CA LEU A 337 15.68 -1.48 -16.85
C LEU A 337 16.96 -0.83 -16.29
N ASP A 338 17.13 0.47 -16.50
CA ASP A 338 18.31 1.22 -16.06
C ASP A 338 18.20 1.76 -14.62
N VAL A 339 17.01 1.74 -14.01
CA VAL A 339 16.87 2.04 -12.57
C VAL A 339 17.58 0.96 -11.75
N PRO A 340 18.49 1.31 -10.82
CA PRO A 340 19.15 0.34 -9.95
C PRO A 340 18.13 -0.45 -9.11
N MET A 341 18.29 -1.77 -9.10
CA MET A 341 17.45 -2.68 -8.33
C MET A 341 17.66 -2.51 -6.83
N TYR A 342 16.65 -2.85 -6.04
CA TYR A 342 16.84 -3.08 -4.60
C TYR A 342 17.13 -4.53 -4.30
N PHE A 343 16.27 -5.42 -4.77
CA PHE A 343 16.35 -6.83 -4.42
C PHE A 343 15.73 -7.72 -5.49
N VAL A 344 16.08 -9.00 -5.41
CA VAL A 344 15.31 -10.09 -6.04
C VAL A 344 14.72 -10.96 -4.93
N TYR A 345 13.45 -11.37 -5.10
CA TYR A 345 12.81 -12.31 -4.19
C TYR A 345 12.99 -13.74 -4.71
N ARG A 346 13.68 -14.58 -3.93
CA ARG A 346 13.93 -16.01 -4.24
C ARG A 346 13.83 -16.83 -2.96
N ASN A 347 13.17 -17.98 -3.04
CA ASN A 347 13.07 -18.93 -1.91
C ASN A 347 12.62 -18.25 -0.59
N LYS A 348 11.62 -17.37 -0.69
CA LYS A 348 11.09 -16.57 0.42
C LYS A 348 12.09 -15.62 1.10
N LYS A 349 13.15 -15.23 0.40
CA LYS A 349 14.18 -14.31 0.88
C LYS A 349 14.37 -13.15 -0.09
N TYR A 350 14.67 -11.99 0.48
CA TYR A 350 15.09 -10.79 -0.26
C TYR A 350 16.61 -10.83 -0.41
N ILE A 351 17.09 -10.92 -1.65
CA ILE A 351 18.52 -10.88 -1.98
C ILE A 351 18.86 -9.45 -2.38
N ASP A 352 19.83 -8.83 -1.71
CA ASP A 352 20.31 -7.47 -2.01
C ASP A 352 20.94 -7.44 -3.41
N CYS A 353 20.37 -6.61 -4.30
CA CYS A 353 20.86 -6.36 -5.65
C CYS A 353 21.15 -4.86 -5.87
N THR A 354 21.38 -4.11 -4.79
CA THR A 354 21.68 -2.70 -4.86
C THR A 354 22.95 -2.44 -5.66
N GLY A 355 22.90 -1.44 -6.55
CA GLY A 355 23.98 -1.14 -7.50
C GLY A 355 23.97 -2.00 -8.78
N MET A 356 23.08 -3.00 -8.88
CA MET A 356 22.82 -3.72 -10.13
C MET A 356 21.59 -3.15 -10.85
N SER A 357 21.50 -3.33 -12.15
CA SER A 357 20.35 -2.94 -12.98
C SER A 357 19.62 -4.19 -13.48
N PHE A 358 18.30 -4.10 -13.72
CA PHE A 358 17.54 -5.24 -14.24
C PHE A 358 17.99 -5.64 -15.66
N ARG A 359 18.60 -4.71 -16.41
CA ARG A 359 19.14 -4.96 -17.74
C ARG A 359 20.17 -6.10 -17.77
N VAL A 360 20.94 -6.30 -16.70
CA VAL A 360 21.94 -7.39 -16.65
C VAL A 360 21.33 -8.77 -16.38
N SER A 361 20.01 -8.83 -16.16
CA SER A 361 19.26 -10.04 -15.80
C SER A 361 18.40 -10.60 -16.93
N ILE A 362 18.32 -9.91 -18.07
CA ILE A 362 17.55 -10.29 -19.27
C ILE A 362 18.44 -10.47 -20.49
#